data_AF-A0A848DGF4-F1
#
_entry.id   AF-A0A848DGF4-F1
#
_cell.length_a   1.000
_cell.length_b   1.000
_cell.length_c   1.000
_cell.angle_alpha   90.00
_cell.angle_beta   90.00
_cell.angle_gamma   90.00
#
_symmetry.space_group_name_H-M   'P 1'
#
loop_
_entity.id
_entity.type
_entity.pdbx_description
1 polymer ?
#
loop_
_entity_poly.entity_id
_entity_poly.type
_entity_poly.pdbx_seq_one_letter_code
_entity_poly.pdbx_strand_id
1 'polypeptide(L)'
;MDRAARARRSGRSREQWARLRRLTDRPFAVNHQMRPFGEEAFAATLDARVPIVSFHMGVPAALIARVPDSGALAVQQVMDRRRAEAAGRAGADVTIAVAAPIGAS
;
A
#
# COMPACT_ATOMS: atom_id res chain seq x y z
N MET A 1 6.10 -6.37 -17.89
CA MET A 1 6.05 -7.65 -17.15
C MET A 1 4.75 -8.33 -17.52
N ASP A 2 4.78 -9.59 -17.94
CA ASP A 2 3.60 -10.31 -18.42
C ASP A 2 2.64 -10.72 -17.27
N ARG A 3 1.36 -10.91 -17.59
CA ARG A 3 0.26 -11.27 -16.69
C ARG A 3 0.59 -12.51 -15.84
N ALA A 4 1.22 -13.52 -16.44
CA ALA A 4 1.63 -14.72 -15.72
C ALA A 4 2.63 -14.42 -14.58
N ALA A 5 3.53 -13.45 -14.78
CA ALA A 5 4.50 -13.05 -13.77
C ALA A 5 3.85 -12.24 -12.62
N ARG A 6 2.80 -11.46 -12.92
CA ARG A 6 2.01 -10.71 -11.92
C ARG A 6 1.20 -11.66 -11.04
N ALA A 7 0.52 -12.64 -11.64
CA ALA A 7 -0.24 -13.66 -10.93
C ALA A 7 0.66 -14.47 -9.98
N ARG A 8 1.85 -14.92 -10.45
CA ARG A 8 2.83 -15.64 -9.61
C ARG A 8 3.31 -14.81 -8.41
N ARG A 9 3.53 -13.50 -8.59
CA ARG A 9 3.88 -12.61 -7.46
C ARG A 9 2.75 -12.47 -6.46
N SER A 10 1.51 -12.26 -6.92
CA SER A 10 0.36 -12.16 -6.02
C SER A 10 0.12 -13.46 -5.23
N GLY A 11 0.32 -14.62 -5.86
CA GLY A 11 0.27 -15.93 -5.19
C GLY A 11 1.32 -16.05 -4.08
N ARG A 12 2.57 -15.64 -4.35
CA ARG A 12 3.65 -15.62 -3.34
C ARG A 12 3.31 -14.68 -2.17
N SER A 13 2.71 -13.52 -2.42
CA SER A 13 2.30 -12.59 -1.35
C SER A 13 1.26 -13.23 -0.40
N ARG A 14 0.25 -13.93 -0.94
CA ARG A 14 -0.75 -14.63 -0.12
C ARG A 14 -0.12 -15.70 0.77
N GLU A 15 0.83 -16.48 0.23
CA GLU A 15 1.57 -17.47 1.00
C GLU A 15 2.39 -16.84 2.13
N GLN A 16 3.06 -15.72 1.84
CA GLN A 16 3.83 -14.97 2.84
C GLN A 16 2.96 -14.47 3.99
N TRP A 17 1.78 -13.90 3.71
CA TRP A 17 0.86 -13.43 4.75
C TRP A 17 0.28 -14.58 5.57
N ALA A 18 -0.07 -15.71 4.92
CA ALA A 18 -0.51 -16.90 5.61
C ALA A 18 0.58 -17.44 6.55
N ARG A 19 1.85 -17.40 6.14
CA ARG A 19 2.99 -17.74 7.00
C ARG A 19 3.12 -16.76 8.16
N LEU A 20 3.00 -15.46 7.91
CA LEU A 20 3.11 -14.41 8.93
C LEU A 20 2.07 -14.60 10.05
N ARG A 21 0.82 -14.89 9.68
CA ARG A 21 -0.27 -15.18 10.62
C ARG A 21 -0.05 -16.46 11.45
N ARG A 22 0.75 -17.42 10.97
CA ARG A 22 1.14 -18.59 11.77
C ARG A 22 2.26 -18.28 12.78
N LEU A 23 3.00 -17.19 12.56
CA LEU A 23 4.14 -16.81 13.39
C LEU A 23 3.76 -15.77 14.47
N THR A 24 2.65 -15.05 14.30
CA THR A 24 2.23 -14.01 15.22
C THR A 24 0.75 -13.66 15.03
N ASP A 25 0.08 -13.35 16.15
CA ASP A 25 -1.28 -12.75 16.17
C ASP A 25 -1.24 -11.22 16.09
N ARG A 26 -0.05 -10.61 16.19
CA ARG A 26 0.11 -9.15 16.09
C ARG A 26 -0.22 -8.64 14.68
N PRO A 27 -0.81 -7.44 14.55
CA PRO A 27 -1.14 -6.86 13.25
C PRO A 27 0.12 -6.59 12.42
N PHE A 28 -0.03 -6.63 11.09
CA PHE A 28 1.00 -6.21 10.14
C PHE A 28 0.40 -5.33 9.06
N ALA A 29 1.24 -4.49 8.45
CA ALA A 29 0.88 -3.64 7.33
C ALA A 29 1.41 -4.21 6.02
N VAL A 30 0.75 -3.90 4.90
CA VAL A 30 1.26 -4.18 3.55
C VAL A 30 1.56 -2.87 2.84
N ASN A 31 2.77 -2.76 2.27
CA ASN A 31 3.20 -1.59 1.51
C ASN A 31 3.12 -1.86 0.00
N HIS A 32 2.53 -0.90 -0.73
CA HIS A 32 2.52 -0.87 -2.18
C HIS A 32 3.37 0.29 -2.70
N GLN A 33 4.33 -0.06 -3.56
CA GLN A 33 5.11 0.92 -4.31
C GLN A 33 4.48 1.15 -5.68
N MET A 34 4.47 2.40 -6.15
CA MET A 34 3.80 2.73 -7.42
C MET A 34 4.59 2.36 -8.66
N ARG A 35 5.88 2.05 -8.52
CA ARG A 35 6.77 1.71 -9.62
C ARG A 35 7.61 0.48 -9.27
N PRO A 36 7.21 -0.73 -9.72
CA PRO A 36 5.99 -1.06 -10.46
C PRO A 36 4.77 -1.33 -9.55
N PHE A 37 3.60 -0.82 -9.94
CA PHE A 37 2.35 -1.14 -9.25
C PHE A 37 1.73 -2.46 -9.68
N GLY A 38 1.21 -3.19 -8.69
CA GLY A 38 0.61 -4.51 -8.80
C GLY A 38 -0.90 -4.53 -8.54
N GLU A 39 -1.80 -4.17 -9.48
CA GLU A 39 -3.26 -4.20 -9.24
C GLU A 39 -3.77 -5.53 -8.65
N GLU A 40 -3.37 -6.68 -9.20
CA GLU A 40 -3.73 -8.00 -8.64
C GLU A 40 -3.20 -8.21 -7.22
N ALA A 41 -2.00 -7.69 -6.90
CA ALA A 41 -1.44 -7.76 -5.56
C ALA A 41 -2.13 -6.80 -4.59
N PHE A 42 -2.57 -5.64 -5.08
CA PHE A 42 -3.36 -4.68 -4.33
C PHE A 42 -4.74 -5.25 -4.01
N ALA A 43 -5.45 -5.80 -5.00
CA ALA A 43 -6.71 -6.51 -4.79
C ALA A 43 -6.55 -7.65 -3.76
N ALA A 44 -5.51 -8.48 -3.91
CA ALA A 44 -5.20 -9.53 -2.93
C ALA A 44 -4.93 -8.98 -1.51
N THR A 45 -4.37 -7.77 -1.39
CA THR A 45 -4.13 -7.12 -0.10
C THR A 45 -5.45 -6.70 0.55
N LEU A 46 -6.36 -6.09 -0.23
CA LEU A 46 -7.69 -5.71 0.24
C LEU A 46 -8.50 -6.93 0.66
N ASP A 47 -8.50 -8.00 -0.14
CA ASP A 47 -9.16 -9.28 0.18
C ASP A 47 -8.61 -9.90 1.47
N ALA A 48 -7.31 -9.74 1.72
CA ALA A 48 -6.66 -10.27 2.91
C ALA A 48 -7.05 -9.52 4.20
N ARG A 49 -7.74 -8.38 4.09
CA ARG A 49 -8.22 -7.54 5.21
C ARG A 49 -7.14 -7.30 6.27
N VAL A 50 -5.96 -6.87 5.79
CA VAL A 50 -4.91 -6.39 6.69
C VAL A 50 -5.34 -5.06 7.32
N PRO A 51 -5.00 -4.77 8.57
CA PRO A 51 -5.51 -3.57 9.25
C PRO A 51 -4.93 -2.27 8.67
N ILE A 52 -3.79 -2.33 7.97
CA ILE A 52 -3.10 -1.15 7.42
C ILE A 52 -2.60 -1.46 6.01
N VAL A 53 -2.96 -0.57 5.08
CA VAL A 53 -2.38 -0.52 3.73
C VAL A 53 -1.60 0.78 3.58
N SER A 54 -0.34 0.68 3.17
CA SER A 54 0.52 1.85 2.98
C SER A 54 1.00 2.01 1.54
N PHE A 55 1.18 3.26 1.10
CA PHE A 55 1.65 3.59 -0.24
C PHE A 55 2.96 4.38 -0.20
N HIS A 56 3.83 4.10 -1.17
CA HIS A 56 5.10 4.81 -1.36
C HIS A 56 5.29 5.22 -2.84
N MET A 57 5.97 6.36 -3.04
CA MET A 57 6.19 7.07 -4.32
C MET A 57 4.92 7.66 -4.95
N GLY A 58 4.68 8.97 -4.73
CA GLY A 58 3.51 9.69 -5.25
C GLY A 58 2.26 9.51 -4.37
N VAL A 59 1.13 10.09 -4.77
CA VAL A 59 -0.16 10.01 -4.06
C VAL A 59 -1.21 9.40 -4.99
N PRO A 60 -1.51 8.10 -4.89
CA PRO A 60 -2.47 7.42 -5.75
C PRO A 60 -3.89 7.58 -5.21
N ALA A 61 -4.49 8.75 -5.41
CA ALA A 61 -5.77 9.11 -4.79
C ALA A 61 -6.89 8.06 -5.01
N ALA A 62 -7.00 7.52 -6.22
CA ALA A 62 -7.99 6.49 -6.55
C ALA A 62 -7.76 5.15 -5.82
N LEU A 63 -6.51 4.82 -5.46
CA LEU A 63 -6.20 3.61 -4.71
C LEU A 63 -6.42 3.83 -3.21
N ILE A 64 -6.04 5.00 -2.69
CA ILE A 64 -6.29 5.39 -1.30
C ILE A 64 -7.79 5.30 -1.00
N ALA A 65 -8.63 5.85 -1.87
CA ALA A 65 -10.09 5.84 -1.71
C ALA A 65 -10.72 4.43 -1.67
N ARG A 66 -10.03 3.40 -2.14
CA ARG A 66 -10.51 2.00 -2.13
C ARG A 66 -10.14 1.23 -0.86
N VAL A 67 -9.20 1.75 -0.05
CA VAL A 67 -8.71 1.07 1.15
C VAL A 67 -9.80 0.91 2.22
N PRO A 68 -10.62 1.94 2.53
CA PRO A 68 -11.66 1.84 3.56
C PRO A 68 -12.66 0.69 3.33
N ASP A 69 -12.94 0.34 2.07
CA ASP A 69 -13.86 -0.76 1.72
C ASP A 69 -13.40 -2.14 2.25
N SER A 70 -12.10 -2.29 2.55
CA SER A 70 -11.54 -3.49 3.17
C SER A 70 -11.53 -3.47 4.70
N GLY A 71 -11.91 -2.34 5.32
CA GLY A 71 -11.81 -2.10 6.77
C GLY A 71 -10.39 -1.74 7.24
N ALA A 72 -9.49 -1.39 6.33
CA ALA A 72 -8.11 -1.05 6.63
C ALA A 72 -7.92 0.48 6.74
N LEU A 73 -6.89 0.89 7.48
CA LEU A 73 -6.41 2.28 7.47
C LEU A 73 -5.48 2.51 6.28
N ALA A 74 -5.66 3.64 5.60
CA ALA A 74 -4.84 4.10 4.49
C ALA A 74 -3.70 5.00 5.00
N VAL A 75 -2.46 4.57 4.73
CA VAL A 75 -1.25 5.30 5.12
C VAL A 75 -0.48 5.77 3.89
N GLN A 76 -0.20 7.06 3.78
CA GLN A 76 0.52 7.60 2.63
C GLN A 76 1.89 8.17 3.03
N GLN A 77 2.96 7.72 2.38
CA GLN A 77 4.28 8.33 2.55
C GLN A 77 4.39 9.61 1.71
N VAL A 78 4.82 10.71 2.32
CA VAL A 78 4.87 12.04 1.69
C VAL A 78 6.22 12.70 1.95
N MET A 79 6.69 13.50 0.99
CA MET A 79 8.00 14.16 1.08
C MET A 79 7.90 15.69 1.22
N ASP A 80 6.69 16.23 1.09
CA ASP A 80 6.41 17.65 1.21
C ASP A 80 4.96 17.87 1.63
N ARG A 81 4.66 19.11 2.01
CA ARG A 81 3.34 19.53 2.46
C ARG A 81 2.26 19.39 1.38
N ARG A 82 2.56 19.69 0.11
CA ARG A 82 1.57 19.58 -0.98
C ARG A 82 1.10 18.13 -1.14
N ARG A 83 2.01 17.17 -1.02
CA ARG A 83 1.70 15.73 -1.08
C ARG A 83 0.95 15.27 0.18
N ALA A 84 1.28 15.80 1.36
CA ALA A 84 0.51 15.54 2.59
C ALA A 84 -0.95 16.00 2.45
N GLU A 85 -1.17 17.22 1.97
CA GLU A 85 -2.51 17.77 1.73
C GLU A 85 -3.27 16.97 0.66
N ALA A 86 -2.59 16.54 -0.41
CA ALA A 86 -3.19 15.69 -1.44
C ALA A 86 -3.59 14.31 -0.90
N ALA A 87 -2.78 13.73 -0.02
CA ALA A 87 -3.08 12.47 0.64
C ALA A 87 -4.31 12.59 1.55
N GLY A 88 -4.40 13.66 2.35
CA GLY A 88 -5.56 13.94 3.19
C GLY A 88 -6.84 14.11 2.37
N ARG A 89 -6.79 14.87 1.26
CA ARG A 89 -7.94 15.00 0.34
C ARG A 89 -8.35 13.67 -0.31
N ALA A 90 -7.41 12.75 -0.50
CA ALA A 90 -7.70 11.43 -1.03
C ALA A 90 -8.27 10.45 0.00
N GLY A 91 -8.35 10.84 1.28
CA GLY A 91 -8.86 9.99 2.36
C GLY A 91 -7.78 9.15 3.06
N ALA A 92 -6.51 9.55 3.03
CA ALA A 92 -5.49 8.91 3.86
C ALA A 92 -5.74 9.22 5.34
N ASP A 93 -5.78 8.19 6.19
CA ASP A 93 -5.93 8.32 7.65
C ASP A 93 -4.66 8.86 8.30
N VAL A 94 -3.50 8.47 7.77
CA VAL A 94 -2.18 8.85 8.30
C VAL A 94 -1.22 9.17 7.16
N THR A 95 -0.40 10.21 7.37
CA THR A 95 0.76 10.49 6.51
C THR A 95 2.07 10.19 7.24
N ILE A 96 3.01 9.54 6.56
CA ILE A 96 4.39 9.36 7.03
C ILE A 96 5.29 10.32 6.26
N ALA A 97 5.94 11.25 6.96
CA ALA A 97 6.95 12.12 6.34
C ALA A 97 8.24 11.32 6.08
N VAL A 98 8.69 11.28 4.83
CA VAL A 98 9.93 10.61 4.41
C VAL A 98 10.81 11.61 3.69
N ALA A 99 12.11 11.61 4.01
CA ALA A 99 13.06 12.48 3.32
C ALA A 99 13.05 12.21 1.82
N ALA A 100 13.07 13.30 1.04
CA ALA A 100 13.26 13.21 -0.39
C ALA A 100 14.63 12.59 -0.70
N PRO A 101 14.74 11.66 -1.66
CA PRO A 101 16.03 11.38 -2.28
C PRO A 101 16.64 12.68 -2.81
N ILE A 102 17.95 12.85 -2.66
CA ILE A 102 18.66 14.03 -3.17
C ILE A 102 18.35 14.18 -4.67
N GLY A 103 17.90 15.37 -5.10
CA GLY A 103 17.57 15.67 -6.49
C GLY A 103 16.13 15.35 -6.93
N ALA A 104 15.26 14.89 -6.02
CA ALA A 104 13.83 14.75 -6.29
C ALA A 104 13.10 16.10 -6.08
N SER A 105 13.21 17.01 -7.05
CA SER A 105 12.35 18.21 -7.15
C SER A 105 11.01 17.87 -7.82
#